data_AF-A0A843GME9-F1
#
_entry.id   AF-A0A843GME9-F1
#
_cell.length_a   1.000
_cell.length_b   1.000
_cell.length_c   1.000
_cell.angle_alpha   90.00
_cell.angle_beta   90.00
_cell.angle_gamma   90.00
#
_symmetry.space_group_name_H-M   'P 1'
#
loop_
_entity.id
_entity.type
_entity.pdbx_description
1 polymer ?
#
loop_
_entity_poly.entity_id
_entity_poly.type
_entity_poly.pdbx_seq_one_letter_code
_entity_poly.pdbx_strand_id
1 'polypeptide(L)'
;MEQNEVILVEGEKSVMKLETNSIFNSIAIGTSHISKEQMKILLKLRVNVIMALDKDKDALKDKNFLNLAKYNKCYIMEDTDNLLEEKDAPIDKGVDVFRKIYEKRRLVQ
;
A
#
# COMPACT_ATOMS: atom_id res chain seq x y z
N MET A 1 -12.90 4.16 14.61
CA MET A 1 -11.92 3.10 14.91
C MET A 1 -10.63 3.53 14.25
N GLU A 2 -9.63 3.95 15.03
CA GLU A 2 -8.30 4.24 14.49
C GLU A 2 -7.71 2.92 14.00
N GLN A 3 -7.51 2.79 12.68
CA GLN A 3 -6.87 1.62 12.12
C GLN A 3 -5.37 1.77 12.36
N ASN A 4 -4.77 0.82 13.09
CA ASN A 4 -3.32 0.77 13.32
C ASN A 4 -2.60 0.25 12.07
N GLU A 5 -2.75 0.96 10.96
CA GLU A 5 -2.26 0.57 9.64
C GLU A 5 -1.70 1.75 8.86
N VAL A 6 -0.78 1.44 7.95
CA VAL A 6 -0.17 2.39 7.03
C VAL A 6 -0.31 1.91 5.60
N ILE A 7 -0.71 2.82 4.71
CA ILE A 7 -0.84 2.60 3.27
C ILE A 7 0.43 3.10 2.60
N LEU A 8 1.17 2.18 1.98
CA LEU A 8 2.39 2.49 1.24
C LEU A 8 2.05 2.63 -0.24
N VAL A 9 2.32 3.80 -0.80
CA VAL A 9 2.15 4.12 -2.22
C VAL A 9 3.51 4.41 -2.86
N GLU A 10 3.62 4.29 -4.19
CA GLU A 10 4.88 4.53 -4.88
C GLU A 10 5.33 6.01 -4.79
N GLY A 11 4.41 6.95 -5.02
CA GLY A 11 4.73 8.37 -5.13
C GLY A 11 3.90 9.29 -4.23
N GLU A 12 4.47 10.45 -3.90
CA GLU A 12 3.85 11.51 -3.08
C GLU A 12 2.56 12.05 -3.69
N LYS A 13 2.45 12.04 -5.03
CA LYS A 13 1.21 12.40 -5.75
C LYS A 13 0.01 11.58 -5.26
N SER A 14 0.21 10.28 -5.03
CA SER A 14 -0.86 9.39 -4.55
C SER A 14 -1.20 9.68 -3.09
N VAL A 15 -0.22 10.04 -2.27
CA VAL A 15 -0.44 10.52 -0.88
C VAL A 15 -1.33 11.76 -0.88
N MET A 16 -1.01 12.78 -1.68
CA MET A 16 -1.81 14.01 -1.75
C MET A 16 -3.26 13.74 -2.17
N LYS A 17 -3.47 12.80 -3.10
CA LYS A 17 -4.83 12.37 -3.50
C LYS A 17 -5.57 11.66 -2.38
N LEU A 18 -4.89 10.80 -1.62
CA LEU A 18 -5.46 10.12 -0.45
C LEU A 18 -5.84 11.12 0.65
N GLU A 19 -4.95 12.06 0.97
CA GLU A 19 -5.21 13.12 1.95
C GLU A 19 -6.39 14.01 1.55
N THR A 20 -6.50 14.37 0.27
CA THR A 20 -7.66 15.10 -0.28
C THR A 20 -8.97 14.35 -0.04
N ASN A 21 -8.93 13.02 0.06
CA ASN A 21 -10.06 12.15 0.34
C ASN A 21 -10.14 11.70 1.81
N SER A 22 -9.52 12.46 2.73
CA SER A 22 -9.53 12.19 4.19
C SER A 22 -8.87 10.87 4.62
N ILE A 23 -7.91 10.38 3.84
CA ILE A 23 -7.08 9.22 4.18
C ILE A 23 -5.68 9.73 4.50
N PHE A 24 -5.36 9.84 5.79
CA PHE A 24 -4.13 10.48 6.29
C PHE A 24 -3.04 9.49 6.70
N ASN A 25 -3.33 8.19 6.68
CA ASN A 25 -2.40 7.12 7.05
C ASN A 25 -1.64 6.57 5.84
N SER A 26 -1.29 7.43 4.87
CA SER A 26 -0.57 7.04 3.65
C SER A 26 0.83 7.64 3.59
N ILE A 27 1.80 6.85 3.11
CA ILE A 27 3.21 7.26 2.99
C ILE A 27 3.73 6.82 1.61
N ALA A 28 4.50 7.70 0.96
CA ALA A 28 5.20 7.36 -0.28
C ALA A 28 6.52 6.64 0.04
N ILE A 29 6.75 5.49 -0.59
CA ILE A 29 8.04 4.78 -0.48
C ILE A 29 9.07 5.27 -1.51
N GLY A 30 8.63 6.02 -2.53
CA GLY A 30 9.47 6.65 -3.56
C GLY A 30 10.00 5.69 -4.63
N THR A 31 9.67 4.40 -4.54
CA THR A 31 10.07 3.34 -5.47
C THR A 31 9.03 2.22 -5.47
N SER A 32 9.26 1.10 -6.16
CA SER A 32 8.42 -0.11 -6.07
C SER A 32 8.78 -1.04 -4.89
N HIS A 33 9.77 -0.69 -4.06
CA HIS A 33 10.28 -1.53 -2.98
C HIS A 33 10.58 -0.74 -1.70
N ILE A 34 10.44 -1.39 -0.56
CA ILE A 34 10.76 -0.86 0.76
C ILE A 34 12.27 -1.04 1.01
N SER A 35 12.94 0.04 1.40
CA SER A 35 14.33 -0.01 1.86
C SER A 35 14.46 -0.68 3.23
N LYS A 36 15.65 -1.17 3.58
CA LYS A 36 15.91 -1.78 4.90
C LYS A 36 15.61 -0.82 6.06
N GLU A 37 15.88 0.48 5.89
CA GLU A 37 15.60 1.47 6.93
C GLU A 37 14.11 1.74 7.09
N GLN A 38 13.36 1.87 5.99
CA GLN A 38 11.89 1.95 6.03
C GLN A 38 11.29 0.70 6.69
N MET A 39 11.78 -0.51 6.35
CA MET A 39 11.35 -1.76 6.98
C MET A 39 11.57 -1.75 8.50
N LYS A 40 12.74 -1.28 8.98
CA LYS A 40 13.02 -1.18 10.43
C LYS A 40 12.07 -0.20 11.13
N ILE A 41 11.72 0.91 10.48
CA ILE A 41 10.76 1.88 11.03
C ILE A 41 9.39 1.20 11.17
N LEU A 42 8.90 0.54 10.12
CA LEU A 42 7.62 -0.17 10.12
C LEU A 42 7.57 -1.29 11.18
N LEU A 43 8.68 -2.02 11.34
CA LEU A 43 8.83 -3.06 12.37
C LEU A 43 8.72 -2.49 13.79
N LYS A 44 9.34 -1.33 14.04
CA LYS A 44 9.27 -0.62 15.35
C LYS A 44 7.89 -0.04 15.62
N LEU A 45 7.22 0.48 14.60
CA LEU A 45 5.87 1.06 14.72
C LEU A 45 4.81 0.00 15.02
N ARG A 46 5.05 -1.29 14.69
CA ARG A 46 4.10 -2.40 14.89
C ARG A 46 2.72 -2.12 14.27
N VAL A 47 2.73 -1.46 13.12
CA VAL A 47 1.52 -1.18 12.32
C VAL A 47 1.28 -2.28 11.31
N ASN A 48 0.03 -2.45 10.90
CA ASN A 48 -0.30 -3.20 9.70
C ASN A 48 0.19 -2.43 8.48
N VAL A 49 0.68 -3.12 7.46
CA VAL A 49 1.25 -2.49 6.27
C VAL A 49 0.43 -2.89 5.06
N ILE A 50 -0.01 -1.91 4.28
CA ILE A 50 -0.81 -2.14 3.07
C ILE A 50 -0.02 -1.60 1.89
N MET A 51 0.37 -2.47 0.96
CA MET A 51 1.00 -2.07 -0.29
C MET A 51 -0.07 -1.72 -1.32
N ALA A 52 -0.13 -0.44 -1.69
CA ALA A 52 -1.01 0.13 -2.70
C ALA A 52 -0.15 0.69 -3.85
N LEU A 53 0.62 -0.20 -4.49
CA LEU A 53 1.45 0.14 -5.65
C LEU A 53 0.60 0.25 -6.93
N ASP A 54 1.20 0.79 -7.97
CA ASP A 54 0.62 0.83 -9.31
C ASP A 54 0.41 -0.60 -9.84
N LYS A 55 -0.56 -0.78 -10.75
CA LYS A 55 -0.99 -2.10 -11.24
C LYS A 55 0.13 -2.93 -11.89
N ASP A 56 1.13 -2.27 -12.50
CA ASP A 56 2.29 -2.94 -13.12
C ASP A 56 3.32 -3.45 -12.09
N LYS A 57 3.20 -3.07 -10.82
CA LYS A 57 4.14 -3.44 -9.77
C LYS A 57 3.66 -4.65 -8.98
N ASP A 58 4.61 -5.56 -8.77
CA ASP A 58 4.39 -6.74 -7.93
C ASP A 58 5.05 -6.55 -6.56
N ALA A 59 4.23 -6.30 -5.55
CA ALA A 59 4.67 -6.14 -4.16
C ALA A 59 5.34 -7.40 -3.59
N LEU A 60 5.02 -8.60 -4.12
CA LEU A 60 5.59 -9.86 -3.65
C LEU A 60 7.04 -10.06 -4.13
N LYS A 61 7.52 -9.29 -5.10
CA LYS A 61 8.94 -9.29 -5.48
C LYS A 61 9.83 -8.60 -4.46
N ASP A 62 9.25 -7.81 -3.55
CA ASP A 62 9.99 -7.11 -2.51
C ASP A 62 10.32 -8.05 -1.33
N LYS A 63 11.59 -8.47 -1.27
CA LYS A 63 12.11 -9.31 -0.18
C LYS A 63 12.01 -8.65 1.20
N ASN A 64 12.12 -7.32 1.28
CA ASN A 64 12.03 -6.62 2.57
C ASN A 64 10.57 -6.59 3.05
N PHE A 65 9.63 -6.38 2.14
CA PHE A 65 8.20 -6.49 2.45
C PHE A 65 7.81 -7.91 2.88
N LEU A 66 8.29 -8.94 2.18
CA LEU A 66 8.06 -10.34 2.58
C LEU A 66 8.70 -10.67 3.94
N ASN A 67 9.86 -10.11 4.25
CA ASN A 67 10.47 -10.27 5.57
C ASN A 67 9.67 -9.52 6.66
N LEU A 68 9.10 -8.37 6.33
CA LEU A 68 8.23 -7.60 7.23
C LEU A 68 6.93 -8.37 7.54
N ALA A 69 6.37 -9.07 6.55
CA ALA A 69 5.17 -9.90 6.71
C ALA A 69 5.31 -11.02 7.76
N LYS A 70 6.54 -11.44 8.08
CA LYS A 70 6.81 -12.40 9.16
C LYS A 70 6.56 -11.83 10.56
N TYR A 71 6.56 -10.51 10.71
CA TYR A 71 6.47 -9.83 12.01
C TYR A 71 5.26 -8.90 12.12
N ASN A 72 4.81 -8.32 11.00
CA ASN A 72 3.67 -7.41 10.92
C ASN A 72 2.61 -8.01 9.98
N LYS A 73 1.33 -7.65 10.17
CA LYS A 73 0.30 -8.00 9.19
C LYS A 73 0.49 -7.15 7.94
N CYS A 74 0.90 -7.79 6.86
CA CYS A 74 1.12 -7.16 5.57
C CYS A 74 -0.02 -7.52 4.62
N TYR A 75 -0.54 -6.52 3.91
CA TYR A 75 -1.58 -6.67 2.90
C TYR A 75 -1.11 -6.09 1.59
N ILE A 76 -1.66 -6.60 0.50
CA ILE A 76 -1.48 -6.05 -0.84
C ILE A 76 -2.84 -5.70 -1.45
N MET A 77 -2.87 -4.63 -2.22
CA MET A 77 -4.02 -4.21 -3.00
C MET A 77 -3.80 -4.63 -4.46
N GLU A 78 -4.45 -5.73 -4.86
CA GLU A 78 -4.42 -6.23 -6.23
C GLU A 78 -5.75 -5.88 -6.93
N ASP A 79 -5.67 -5.26 -8.11
CA ASP A 79 -6.84 -4.96 -8.94
C ASP A 79 -7.39 -6.23 -9.62
N THR A 80 -8.18 -6.98 -8.87
CA THR A 80 -8.81 -8.23 -9.33
C THR A 80 -10.00 -8.01 -10.28
N ASP A 81 -10.62 -6.84 -10.24
CA ASP A 81 -11.79 -6.48 -11.05
C ASP A 81 -11.42 -5.73 -12.34
N ASN A 82 -10.12 -5.55 -12.62
CA ASN A 82 -9.58 -4.84 -13.77
C ASN A 82 -10.07 -3.37 -13.87
N LEU A 83 -10.22 -2.70 -12.73
CA LEU A 83 -10.72 -1.32 -12.59
C LEU A 83 -9.65 -0.25 -12.90
N LEU A 84 -8.37 -0.61 -12.87
CA LEU A 84 -7.23 0.29 -13.10
C LEU A 84 -6.60 0.06 -14.48
N GLU A 85 -6.05 1.11 -15.08
CA GLU A 85 -5.15 0.98 -16.23
C GLU A 85 -3.76 0.52 -15.80
N GLU A 86 -2.91 0.09 -16.74
CA GLU A 86 -1.64 -0.60 -16.46
C GLU A 86 -0.68 0.20 -15.55
N LYS A 87 -0.73 1.54 -15.59
CA LYS A 87 0.13 2.44 -14.79
C LYS A 87 -0.64 3.27 -13.76
N ASP A 88 -1.91 2.92 -13.52
CA ASP A 88 -2.71 3.67 -12.56
C ASP A 88 -2.47 3.15 -11.14
N ALA A 89 -2.31 4.09 -10.20
CA ALA A 89 -2.37 3.81 -8.78
C ALA A 89 -3.82 3.53 -8.36
N PRO A 90 -4.08 2.78 -7.27
CA PRO A 90 -5.43 2.48 -6.80
C PRO A 90 -6.31 3.71 -6.53
N ILE A 91 -5.71 4.87 -6.24
CA ILE A 91 -6.41 6.15 -5.99
C ILE A 91 -6.64 6.97 -7.27
N ASP A 92 -6.03 6.64 -8.40
CA ASP A 92 -6.11 7.44 -9.63
C ASP A 92 -7.52 7.44 -10.25
N LYS A 93 -8.27 6.34 -10.09
CA LYS A 93 -9.69 6.24 -10.49
C LYS A 93 -10.68 6.75 -9.44
N GLY A 94 -10.19 7.37 -8.36
CA GLY A 94 -11.00 7.95 -7.30
C GLY A 94 -11.15 7.07 -6.05
N VAL A 95 -11.69 7.66 -4.98
CA VAL A 95 -11.76 7.04 -3.65
C VAL A 95 -12.68 5.81 -3.60
N ASP A 96 -13.73 5.77 -4.42
CA ASP A 96 -14.66 4.63 -4.45
C ASP A 96 -14.00 3.38 -5.00
N VAL A 97 -13.15 3.52 -6.04
CA VAL A 97 -12.34 2.43 -6.58
C VAL A 97 -11.29 2.00 -5.55
N PHE A 98 -10.60 2.97 -4.94
CA PHE A 98 -9.64 2.69 -3.87
C PHE A 98 -10.28 1.86 -2.74
N ARG A 99 -11.47 2.24 -2.25
CA ARG A 99 -12.18 1.52 -1.19
C ARG A 99 -12.57 0.11 -1.59
N LYS A 100 -13.05 -0.11 -2.82
CA LYS A 100 -13.38 -1.45 -3.33
C LYS A 100 -12.15 -2.38 -3.33
N ILE A 101 -11.02 -1.89 -3.83
CA ILE A 101 -9.78 -2.67 -3.87
C ILE A 101 -9.25 -2.89 -2.44
N TYR A 102 -9.35 -1.88 -1.59
CA TYR A 102 -8.93 -1.94 -0.19
C TYR A 102 -9.74 -2.97 0.60
N GLU A 103 -11.05 -3.09 0.39
CA GLU A 103 -11.88 -4.12 1.01
C GLU A 103 -11.48 -5.54 0.58
N LYS A 104 -11.04 -5.68 -0.68
CA LYS A 104 -10.56 -6.94 -1.26
C LYS A 104 -9.06 -7.21 -1.02
N ARG A 105 -8.39 -6.40 -0.20
CA ARG A 105 -6.95 -6.54 0.06
C ARG A 105 -6.60 -7.96 0.54
N ARG A 106 -5.50 -8.50 0.03
CA ARG A 106 -5.04 -9.85 0.34
C ARG A 106 -3.97 -9.82 1.42
N LEU A 107 -4.14 -10.62 2.46
CA LEU A 107 -3.12 -10.83 3.48
C LEU A 107 -1.94 -11.61 2.88
N VAL A 108 -0.73 -11.12 3.11
CA VAL A 108 0.52 -11.81 2.76
C VAL A 108 0.96 -12.64 3.97
N GLN A 109 1.14 -13.94 3.75
CA GLN A 109 1.66 -14.90 4.73
C GLN A 109 3.04 -15.39 4.32
#